data_AF-A0A930GZR7-F1
#
_entry.id   AF-A0A930GZR7-F1
#
_cell.length_a   1.000
_cell.length_b   1.000
_cell.length_c   1.000
_cell.angle_alpha   90.00
_cell.angle_beta   90.00
_cell.angle_gamma   90.00
#
_symmetry.space_group_name_H-M   'P 1'
#
loop_
_entity.id
_entity.type
_entity.pdbx_description
1 polymer ?
#
loop_
_entity_poly.entity_id
_entity_poly.type
_entity_poly.pdbx_seq_one_letter_code
_entity_poly.pdbx_strand_id
1 'polypeptide(L)'
;MDNFVTEIIPYGHENAITRAELATRLGESDRVIRAGINKSEELIINLQDGKGYFKPLPEEGHLVKAWIKLFESRVKDENRRLSLARGWENEKI
;
A
#
# COMPACT_ATOMS: atom_id res chain seq x y z
N MET A 1 -0.27 -12.60 16.07
CA MET A 1 1.09 -12.01 16.11
C MET A 1 0.89 -10.57 15.76
N ASP A 2 1.01 -9.70 16.76
CA ASP A 2 0.69 -8.29 16.63
C ASP A 2 1.53 -7.66 15.52
N ASN A 3 0.88 -6.88 14.67
CA ASN A 3 1.49 -6.27 13.49
C ASN A 3 2.17 -4.96 13.88
N PHE A 4 3.29 -5.05 14.61
CA PHE A 4 4.04 -3.90 15.14
C PHE A 4 4.42 -2.86 14.08
N VAL A 5 4.51 -3.26 12.81
CA VAL A 5 4.78 -2.34 11.69
C VAL A 5 3.75 -1.21 11.62
N THR A 6 2.48 -1.50 11.90
CA THR A 6 1.38 -0.52 11.75
C THR A 6 1.23 0.40 12.95
N GLU A 7 1.85 0.06 14.07
CA GLU A 7 1.82 0.87 15.30
C GLU A 7 2.60 2.18 15.15
N ILE A 8 3.67 2.16 14.36
CA ILE A 8 4.52 3.34 14.13
C ILE A 8 4.12 4.16 12.90
N ILE A 9 3.13 3.69 12.13
CA ILE A 9 2.62 4.46 10.98
C ILE A 9 1.71 5.57 11.52
N PRO A 10 2.06 6.84 11.27
CA PRO A 10 1.36 7.96 11.86
C PRO A 10 0.03 8.25 11.17
N TYR A 11 -0.81 9.01 11.88
CA TYR A 11 -2.00 9.63 11.30
C TYR A 11 -1.62 10.92 10.57
N GLY A 12 -2.31 11.21 9.46
CA GLY A 12 -2.12 12.43 8.68
C GLY A 12 -1.07 12.30 7.57
N HIS A 13 -1.39 12.82 6.39
CA HIS A 13 -0.51 12.81 5.21
C HIS A 13 0.76 13.62 5.40
N GLU A 14 0.68 14.70 6.17
CA GLU A 14 1.84 15.52 6.52
C GLU A 14 2.91 14.75 7.29
N ASN A 15 2.50 13.73 8.05
CA ASN A 15 3.38 12.90 8.87
C ASN A 15 3.81 11.61 8.18
N ALA A 16 3.41 11.38 6.92
CA ALA A 16 3.59 10.11 6.24
C ALA A 16 5.06 9.63 6.28
N ILE A 17 5.23 8.32 6.44
CA ILE A 17 6.52 7.69 6.68
C ILE A 17 6.90 6.74 5.54
N THR A 18 8.14 6.83 5.06
CA THR A 18 8.60 5.99 3.96
C THR A 18 8.88 4.55 4.41
N ARG A 19 8.85 3.57 3.49
CA ARG A 19 9.25 2.19 3.79
C ARG A 19 10.70 2.07 4.26
N ALA A 20 11.60 2.87 3.67
CA ALA A 20 13.00 2.89 4.07
C ALA A 20 13.12 3.35 5.53
N GLU A 21 12.37 4.39 5.90
CA GLU A 21 12.37 4.89 7.27
C GLU A 21 11.73 3.91 8.26
N LEU A 22 10.63 3.24 7.89
CA LEU A 22 10.06 2.14 8.68
C LEU A 22 11.09 1.02 8.91
N ALA A 23 11.80 0.61 7.86
CA ALA A 23 12.84 -0.42 7.94
C ALA A 23 13.99 0.02 8.87
N THR A 24 14.46 1.26 8.74
CA THR A 24 15.50 1.83 9.61
C THR A 24 15.06 1.90 11.07
N ARG A 25 13.83 2.38 11.35
CA ARG A 25 13.32 2.53 12.72
C ARG A 25 13.09 1.19 13.42
N LEU A 26 12.63 0.18 12.67
CA LEU A 26 12.29 -1.13 13.21
C LEU A 26 13.45 -2.13 13.19
N GLY A 27 14.53 -1.85 12.45
CA GLY A 27 15.62 -2.80 12.24
C GLY A 27 15.21 -4.01 11.39
N GLU A 28 14.17 -3.84 10.57
CA GLU A 28 13.50 -4.92 9.85
C GLU A 28 13.69 -4.81 8.34
N SER A 29 13.58 -5.95 7.66
CA SER A 29 13.70 -5.98 6.19
C SER A 29 12.48 -5.34 5.50
N ASP A 30 12.66 -4.75 4.30
CA ASP A 30 11.55 -4.23 3.48
C ASP A 30 10.46 -5.30 3.26
N ARG A 31 10.84 -6.58 3.18
CA ARG A 31 9.89 -7.70 3.06
C ARG A 31 8.99 -7.81 4.30
N VAL A 32 9.53 -7.67 5.50
CA VAL A 32 8.76 -7.68 6.76
C VAL A 32 7.85 -6.47 6.82
N ILE A 33 8.37 -5.27 6.53
CA ILE A 33 7.58 -4.03 6.49
C ILE A 33 6.40 -4.15 5.52
N ARG A 34 6.66 -4.61 4.30
CA ARG A 34 5.61 -4.79 3.27
C ARG A 34 4.58 -5.84 3.69
N ALA A 35 5.01 -6.95 4.29
CA ALA A 35 4.10 -7.97 4.77
C ALA A 35 3.23 -7.47 5.93
N GLY A 36 3.79 -6.64 6.82
CA GLY A 36 3.05 -6.00 7.90
C GLY A 36 1.98 -5.06 7.36
N ILE A 37 2.33 -4.11 6.50
CA ILE A 37 1.36 -3.18 5.90
C ILE A 37 0.21 -3.93 5.20
N ASN A 38 0.54 -4.96 4.41
CA ASN A 38 -0.46 -5.75 3.68
C ASN A 38 -1.42 -6.57 4.57
N LYS A 39 -1.01 -6.85 5.82
CA LYS A 39 -1.82 -7.60 6.80
C LYS A 39 -2.56 -6.68 7.78
N SER A 40 -2.47 -5.36 7.61
CA SER A 40 -3.16 -4.43 8.49
C SER A 40 -4.68 -4.58 8.37
N GLU A 41 -5.36 -4.49 9.51
CA GLU A 41 -6.82 -4.33 9.57
C GLU A 41 -7.23 -2.86 9.47
N GLU A 42 -6.28 -1.93 9.65
CA GLU A 42 -6.50 -0.49 9.51
C GLU A 42 -6.24 -0.03 8.07
N LEU A 43 -6.91 1.06 7.66
CA LEU A 43 -6.64 1.69 6.38
C LEU A 43 -5.31 2.43 6.42
N ILE A 44 -4.31 1.89 5.73
CA ILE A 44 -3.02 2.53 5.49
C ILE A 44 -2.90 2.86 4.01
N ILE A 45 -2.68 4.12 3.70
CA ILE A 45 -2.62 4.60 2.32
C ILE A 45 -1.24 5.16 1.97
N ASN A 46 -0.88 5.01 0.70
CA ASN A 46 0.27 5.63 0.08
C ASN A 46 -0.17 6.19 -1.27
N LEU A 47 -0.02 7.50 -1.45
CA LEU A 47 -0.51 8.23 -2.63
C LEU A 47 0.46 8.20 -3.82
N GLN A 48 1.60 7.51 -3.69
CA GLN A 48 2.69 7.46 -4.67
C GLN A 48 3.28 8.84 -4.99
N ASP A 49 3.17 9.78 -4.07
CA ASP A 49 3.71 11.15 -4.16
C ASP A 49 5.09 11.31 -3.51
N GLY A 50 5.67 10.20 -3.05
CA GLY A 50 6.98 10.14 -2.42
C GLY A 50 6.97 10.34 -0.90
N LYS A 51 5.87 10.77 -0.27
CA LYS A 51 5.84 11.00 1.19
C LYS A 51 5.81 9.71 2.01
N GLY A 52 5.14 8.67 1.50
CA GLY A 52 5.11 7.36 2.14
C GLY A 52 3.72 6.95 2.60
N TYR A 53 3.67 6.20 3.70
CA TYR A 53 2.48 5.56 4.25
C TYR A 53 1.94 6.33 5.45
N PHE A 54 0.62 6.43 5.56
CA PHE A 54 -0.07 7.06 6.69
C PHE A 54 -1.47 6.47 6.90
N LYS A 55 -2.00 6.68 8.10
CA LYS A 55 -3.42 6.45 8.44
C LYS A 55 -4.16 7.77 8.20
N PRO A 56 -5.23 7.82 7.41
CA PRO A 56 -5.91 9.08 7.11
C PRO A 56 -6.62 9.64 8.35
N LEU A 57 -6.59 10.95 8.51
CA LEU A 57 -7.46 11.66 9.46
C LEU A 57 -8.89 11.83 8.90
N PRO A 58 -9.92 12.02 9.73
CA PRO A 58 -11.31 12.21 9.27
C PRO A 58 -11.48 13.32 8.22
N GLU A 59 -10.77 14.42 8.37
CA GLU A 59 -10.74 15.57 7.45
C GLU A 59 -10.01 15.30 6.12
N GLU A 60 -9.21 14.24 6.05
CA GLU A 60 -8.43 13.84 4.87
C GLU A 60 -9.20 12.91 3.93
N GLY A 61 -10.54 12.86 4.03
CA GLY A 61 -11.38 12.02 3.15
C GLY A 61 -11.17 12.28 1.65
N HIS A 62 -10.70 13.47 1.28
CA HIS A 62 -10.30 13.77 -0.10
C HIS A 62 -9.07 12.97 -0.57
N LEU A 63 -8.10 12.69 0.31
CA LEU A 63 -6.94 11.85 0.03
C LEU A 63 -7.33 10.37 -0.07
N VAL A 64 -8.27 9.91 0.77
CA VAL A 64 -8.82 8.56 0.66
C VAL A 64 -9.49 8.36 -0.71
N LYS A 65 -10.27 9.34 -1.19
CA LYS A 65 -10.86 9.30 -2.54
C LYS A 65 -9.79 9.27 -3.65
N ALA A 66 -8.70 10.01 -3.48
CA ALA A 66 -7.59 9.97 -4.43
C ALA A 66 -6.92 8.59 -4.45
N TRP A 67 -6.70 8.00 -3.27
CA TRP A 67 -6.15 6.66 -3.14
C TRP A 67 -7.05 5.59 -3.77
N ILE A 68 -8.37 5.66 -3.58
CA ILE A 68 -9.33 4.73 -4.22
C ILE A 68 -9.17 4.77 -5.74
N LYS A 69 -9.11 5.96 -6.35
CA LYS A 69 -8.92 6.10 -7.81
C LYS A 69 -7.61 5.49 -8.29
N LEU A 70 -6.51 5.71 -7.55
CA LEU A 70 -5.21 5.09 -7.86
C LEU A 70 -5.28 3.57 -7.76
N PHE A 71 -5.94 3.05 -6.73
CA PHE A 71 -6.11 1.63 -6.50
C PHE A 71 -6.98 0.97 -7.57
N GLU A 72 -8.12 1.57 -7.93
CA GLU A 72 -9.01 1.10 -9.00
C GLU A 72 -8.28 1.06 -10.35
N SER A 73 -7.48 2.08 -10.67
CA SER A 73 -6.64 2.07 -11.87
C SER A 73 -5.65 0.91 -11.86
N ARG A 74 -4.99 0.66 -10.71
CA ARG A 74 -4.06 -0.45 -10.56
C ARG A 74 -4.75 -1.81 -10.73
N VAL A 75 -5.91 -2.00 -10.10
CA VAL A 75 -6.71 -3.23 -10.23
C VAL A 75 -7.13 -3.46 -11.68
N LYS A 76 -7.53 -2.40 -12.41
CA LYS A 76 -7.85 -2.50 -13.83
C LYS A 76 -6.64 -2.95 -14.66
N ASP A 77 -5.47 -2.39 -14.41
CA ASP A 77 -4.24 -2.77 -15.10
C ASP A 77 -3.81 -4.21 -14.76
N GLU A 78 -3.93 -4.62 -13.50
CA GLU A 78 -3.66 -5.99 -13.05
C GLU A 78 -4.62 -7.00 -13.68
N ASN A 79 -5.91 -6.70 -13.74
CA ASN A 79 -6.91 -7.54 -14.41
C ASN A 79 -6.63 -7.68 -15.91
N ARG A 80 -6.22 -6.59 -16.58
CA ARG A 80 -5.79 -6.64 -17.99
C ARG A 80 -4.59 -7.57 -18.16
N ARG A 81 -3.57 -7.46 -17.31
CA ARG A 81 -2.38 -8.33 -17.34
C ARG A 81 -2.74 -9.79 -17.10
N LEU A 82 -3.64 -10.07 -16.15
CA LEU A 82 -4.13 -11.41 -15.88
C LEU A 82 -4.84 -12.01 -17.09
N SER A 83 -5.65 -11.22 -17.80
CA SER A 83 -6.29 -11.65 -19.05
C SER A 83 -5.27 -12.03 -20.13
N LEU A 84 -4.20 -11.25 -20.29
CA LEU A 84 -3.12 -11.56 -21.25
C LEU A 84 -2.39 -12.85 -20.86
N ALA A 85 -2.09 -13.03 -19.57
CA ALA A 85 -1.42 -14.24 -19.08
C ALA A 85 -2.27 -15.50 -19.33
N ARG A 86 -3.58 -15.43 -19.09
CA ARG A 86 -4.52 -16.52 -19.39
C ARG A 86 -4.62 -16.83 -20.88
N GLY A 87 -4.62 -15.79 -21.73
CA GLY A 87 -4.57 -15.98 -23.19
C GLY A 87 -3.33 -16.77 -23.61
N TRP A 88 -2.16 -16.37 -23.09
CA TRP A 88 -0.90 -17.07 -23.35
C TRP A 88 -0.90 -18.54 -22.88
N GLU A 89 -1.48 -18.82 -21.71
CA GLU A 89 -1.61 -20.19 -21.19
C GLU A 89 -2.51 -21.06 -22.07
N ASN A 90 -3.62 -20.51 -22.56
CA ASN A 90 -4.60 -21.24 -23.39
C ASN A 90 -4.13 -21.47 -24.83
N GLU A 91 -3.27 -20.60 -25.38
CA GLU A 91 -2.70 -20.72 -26.74
C GLU A 91 -1.51 -21.70 -26.82
N LYS A 92 -1.06 -22.25 -25.68
CA LYS A 92 0.04 -23.22 -25.59
C LYS A 92 -0.37 -24.69 -25.83
N ILE A 93 -1.51 -24.93 -26.47
CA ILE A 93 -1.97 -26.27 -26.89
C ILE A 93 -1.80 -26.43 -28.41
#